data_AF-A0A835ETR4-F1
#
_entry.id   AF-A0A835ETR4-F1
#
_cell.length_a   1.000
_cell.length_b   1.000
_cell.length_c   1.000
_cell.angle_alpha   90.00
_cell.angle_beta   90.00
_cell.angle_gamma   90.00
#
_symmetry.space_group_name_H-M   'P 1'
#
loop_
_entity.id
_entity.type
_entity.pdbx_description
1 polymer ?
#
loop_
_entity_poly.entity_id
_entity_poly.type
_entity_poly.pdbx_seq_one_letter_code
_entity_poly.pdbx_strand_id
1 'polypeptide(L)'
;MLSVVPSKNMNMGKRTLAMVPYDPTVAPSQPVKRARPSSPADAGAMVPYDAGKLPADATEPIDAVPLKAVAPRRKRPRLPLVRPLPNPEEPAFLREHILPRLGLWKQLQVHFIHTKRVTDTDLEAHQNRFRIPTEGAVQRLRPIMTTEELDAANLLHDPAAVASLESETEEEEEEGEQLAAEQGQRKRKRKRKKRKGKVHGGLPVRLVDLAAGVSDSLLLTRWTSSHGTIVKGGGYMNYVRRCSFKEHDVVDIWAFKQREFRLMGTPVFHESPLYILILKRDG
;
A
#
# COMPACT_ATOMS: atom_id res chain seq x y z
N MET A 1 65.95 32.61 6.23
CA MET A 1 66.52 32.20 4.93
C MET A 1 65.43 31.57 4.09
N LEU A 2 65.29 32.08 2.87
CA LEU A 2 64.26 31.79 1.86
C LEU A 2 64.59 30.56 1.01
N SER A 3 63.56 29.84 0.57
CA SER A 3 63.44 29.09 -0.71
C SER A 3 62.02 28.49 -0.72
N VAL A 4 61.00 28.98 -1.45
CA VAL A 4 60.76 29.19 -2.91
C VAL A 4 60.52 27.88 -3.69
N VAL A 5 59.21 27.54 -3.81
CA VAL A 5 58.33 26.97 -4.88
C VAL A 5 58.92 26.24 -6.11
N PRO A 6 58.19 25.34 -6.84
CA PRO A 6 56.91 25.60 -7.55
C PRO A 6 55.81 24.54 -7.28
N SER A 7 54.52 24.91 -7.11
CA SER A 7 53.54 25.29 -8.14
C SER A 7 53.23 24.19 -9.16
N LYS A 8 52.03 23.60 -9.03
CA LYS A 8 51.30 22.99 -10.16
C LYS A 8 49.80 23.26 -9.99
N ASN A 9 49.31 24.16 -10.84
CA ASN A 9 47.91 24.42 -11.13
C ASN A 9 47.19 23.13 -11.55
N MET A 10 45.89 23.02 -11.25
CA MET A 10 44.86 22.90 -12.29
C MET A 10 43.42 22.93 -11.74
N ASN A 11 42.67 23.86 -12.34
CA ASN A 11 41.22 23.91 -12.56
C ASN A 11 40.25 24.00 -11.38
N MET A 12 39.93 25.26 -11.07
CA MET A 12 38.61 25.68 -10.60
C MET A 12 37.53 25.33 -11.65
N GLY A 13 36.68 24.34 -11.33
CA GLY A 13 35.39 24.18 -11.98
C GLY A 13 34.38 25.16 -11.39
N LYS A 14 34.39 26.41 -11.85
CA LYS A 14 33.34 27.40 -11.56
C LYS A 14 32.05 26.95 -12.26
N ARG A 15 31.05 26.50 -11.50
CA ARG A 15 29.68 26.36 -12.01
C ARG A 15 28.92 27.64 -11.72
N THR A 16 28.80 28.44 -12.77
CA THR A 16 28.00 29.65 -12.88
C THR A 16 26.51 29.33 -12.72
N LEU A 17 25.89 29.98 -11.74
CA LEU A 17 24.44 30.15 -11.61
C LEU A 17 23.96 30.99 -12.79
N ALA A 18 23.07 30.45 -13.62
CA ALA A 18 22.29 31.23 -14.57
C ALA A 18 20.84 31.30 -14.06
N MET A 19 20.51 32.46 -13.47
CA MET A 19 19.14 32.92 -13.27
C MET A 19 18.55 33.26 -14.64
N VAL A 20 17.39 32.70 -14.98
CA VAL A 20 16.55 33.20 -16.08
C VAL A 20 15.19 33.55 -15.47
N PRO A 21 14.85 34.85 -15.33
CA PRO A 21 13.51 35.29 -15.01
C PRO A 21 12.78 35.71 -16.30
N TYR A 22 11.61 35.14 -16.58
CA TYR A 22 10.67 35.77 -17.50
C TYR A 22 9.23 35.26 -17.36
N ASP A 23 8.33 36.15 -16.94
CA ASP A 23 6.92 36.23 -17.34
C ASP A 23 6.65 37.75 -17.50
N PRO A 24 5.98 38.20 -18.59
CA PRO A 24 4.63 38.73 -18.39
C PRO A 24 3.65 38.61 -19.60
N THR A 25 2.44 38.11 -19.32
CA THR A 25 1.07 38.65 -19.61
C THR A 25 0.63 39.26 -20.98
N VAL A 26 -0.56 38.76 -21.45
CA VAL A 26 -1.82 39.47 -21.88
C VAL A 26 -2.24 39.59 -23.38
N ALA A 27 -3.30 38.80 -23.73
CA ALA A 27 -4.61 39.09 -24.39
C ALA A 27 -4.73 39.60 -25.87
N PRO A 28 -5.94 39.83 -26.47
CA PRO A 28 -7.33 39.28 -26.33
C PRO A 28 -8.02 38.90 -27.69
N SER A 29 -9.21 38.25 -27.67
CA SER A 29 -10.42 38.67 -28.45
C SER A 29 -11.64 37.73 -28.28
N GLN A 30 -12.80 38.36 -28.08
CA GLN A 30 -14.20 37.90 -27.90
C GLN A 30 -14.84 37.44 -29.25
N PRO A 31 -16.15 37.10 -29.44
CA PRO A 31 -17.33 37.28 -28.56
C PRO A 31 -18.47 36.19 -28.55
N VAL A 32 -19.21 36.20 -27.44
CA VAL A 32 -20.69 36.20 -27.23
C VAL A 32 -21.62 35.49 -28.24
N LYS A 33 -22.48 34.58 -27.75
CA LYS A 33 -23.93 34.54 -28.07
C LYS A 33 -24.78 33.78 -27.03
N ARG A 34 -25.85 34.47 -26.61
CA ARG A 34 -26.98 34.13 -25.70
C ARG A 34 -27.77 32.88 -26.09
N ALA A 35 -28.36 32.19 -25.10
CA ALA A 35 -29.83 32.16 -24.84
C ALA A 35 -30.19 31.27 -23.61
N ARG A 36 -31.31 31.61 -22.96
CA ARG A 36 -32.02 30.96 -21.82
C ARG A 36 -33.50 30.79 -22.28
N PRO A 37 -34.44 30.21 -21.51
CA PRO A 37 -34.59 28.86 -20.93
C PRO A 37 -35.92 28.18 -21.37
N SER A 38 -36.15 26.89 -21.07
CA SER A 38 -37.51 26.32 -20.89
C SER A 38 -37.52 24.94 -20.21
N SER A 39 -38.40 24.78 -19.22
CA SER A 39 -39.03 23.53 -18.73
C SER A 39 -40.55 23.70 -19.02
N PRO A 40 -41.45 22.68 -19.08
CA PRO A 40 -41.59 21.52 -18.16
C PRO A 40 -42.20 20.20 -18.75
N ALA A 41 -42.39 19.18 -17.88
CA ALA A 41 -43.37 18.05 -17.93
C ALA A 41 -43.22 16.99 -19.09
N ASP A 42 -43.68 15.74 -19.08
CA ASP A 42 -44.53 14.88 -18.24
C ASP A 42 -44.33 13.40 -18.70
N ALA A 43 -44.78 12.45 -17.85
CA ALA A 43 -45.36 11.12 -18.12
C ALA A 43 -44.77 10.11 -19.13
N GLY A 44 -44.39 8.95 -18.57
CA GLY A 44 -44.73 7.57 -18.95
C GLY A 44 -45.05 7.18 -20.40
N ALA A 45 -44.29 6.22 -20.94
CA ALA A 45 -44.76 5.34 -22.00
C ALA A 45 -44.10 3.95 -21.89
N MET A 46 -44.93 2.94 -21.61
CA MET A 46 -44.63 1.52 -21.78
C MET A 46 -44.41 1.19 -23.26
N VAL A 47 -43.43 0.32 -23.54
CA VAL A 47 -43.23 -0.28 -24.87
C VAL A 47 -43.80 -1.71 -24.83
N PRO A 48 -44.87 -2.02 -25.57
CA PRO A 48 -45.33 -3.39 -25.76
C PRO A 48 -44.54 -4.03 -26.92
N TYR A 49 -43.95 -5.20 -26.71
CA TYR A 49 -43.44 -6.03 -27.80
C TYR A 49 -44.45 -7.13 -28.13
N ASP A 50 -44.87 -7.10 -29.39
CA ASP A 50 -45.82 -7.98 -30.05
C ASP A 50 -45.40 -9.46 -30.01
N ALA A 51 -46.37 -10.31 -29.72
CA ALA A 51 -46.25 -11.75 -29.74
C ALA A 51 -46.44 -12.28 -31.17
N GLY A 52 -45.34 -12.49 -31.88
CA GLY A 52 -45.30 -13.13 -33.21
C GLY A 52 -44.64 -14.50 -33.18
N LYS A 53 -45.46 -15.57 -33.17
CA LYS A 53 -45.22 -16.97 -33.58
C LYS A 53 -43.76 -17.46 -33.72
N LEU A 54 -43.35 -18.38 -32.85
CA LEU A 54 -42.32 -19.39 -33.14
C LEU A 54 -42.95 -20.80 -33.26
N PRO A 55 -42.44 -21.64 -34.19
CA PRO A 55 -43.06 -22.92 -34.58
C PRO A 55 -42.98 -24.02 -33.51
N ALA A 56 -43.97 -24.91 -33.58
CA ALA A 56 -44.13 -26.09 -32.74
C ALA A 56 -43.03 -27.14 -33.02
N ASP A 57 -42.06 -27.28 -32.11
CA ASP A 57 -41.40 -28.55 -31.72
C ASP A 57 -40.09 -28.30 -30.94
N ALA A 58 -40.20 -27.79 -29.72
CA ALA A 58 -39.10 -27.83 -28.76
C ALA A 58 -39.66 -27.75 -27.33
N THR A 59 -40.34 -28.81 -26.90
CA THR A 59 -40.72 -28.98 -25.49
C THR A 59 -39.82 -30.06 -24.90
N GLU A 60 -38.58 -29.71 -24.57
CA GLU A 60 -37.86 -30.49 -23.56
C GLU A 60 -38.48 -30.17 -22.20
N PRO A 61 -38.97 -31.16 -21.44
CA PRO A 61 -39.52 -30.90 -20.12
C PRO A 61 -38.40 -30.44 -19.18
N ILE A 62 -38.59 -29.30 -18.54
CA ILE A 62 -37.71 -28.83 -17.46
C ILE A 62 -37.85 -29.81 -16.29
N ASP A 63 -36.81 -30.60 -16.01
CA ASP A 63 -36.75 -31.51 -14.87
C ASP A 63 -36.57 -30.70 -13.56
N ALA A 64 -37.68 -30.25 -13.00
CA ALA A 64 -37.70 -29.52 -11.75
C ALA A 64 -37.66 -30.50 -10.56
N VAL A 65 -36.45 -30.80 -10.08
CA VAL A 65 -36.27 -31.56 -8.84
C VAL A 65 -36.73 -30.72 -7.63
N PRO A 66 -37.63 -31.23 -6.76
CA PRO A 66 -38.09 -30.49 -5.59
C PRO A 66 -36.94 -30.21 -4.60
N LEU A 67 -36.80 -28.95 -4.15
CA LEU A 67 -35.80 -28.45 -3.19
C LEU A 67 -35.68 -29.23 -1.86
N LYS A 68 -36.61 -30.15 -1.57
CA LYS A 68 -36.60 -30.97 -0.35
C LYS A 68 -35.73 -32.23 -0.45
N ALA A 69 -35.18 -32.56 -1.62
CA ALA A 69 -34.34 -33.74 -1.83
C ALA A 69 -32.83 -33.52 -1.60
N VAL A 70 -32.39 -32.30 -1.25
CA VAL A 70 -30.97 -32.05 -0.95
C VAL A 70 -30.68 -32.47 0.50
N ALA A 71 -30.03 -33.62 0.66
CA ALA A 71 -29.53 -34.07 1.96
C ALA A 71 -28.62 -32.99 2.58
N PRO A 72 -28.76 -32.66 3.88
CA PRO A 72 -27.97 -31.60 4.49
C PRO A 72 -26.49 -32.00 4.44
N ARG A 73 -25.69 -31.18 3.75
CA ARG A 73 -24.23 -31.28 3.75
C ARG A 73 -23.76 -31.28 5.21
N ARG A 74 -23.15 -32.39 5.64
CA ARG A 74 -22.59 -32.57 6.98
C ARG A 74 -21.74 -31.34 7.30
N LYS A 75 -22.18 -30.55 8.29
CA LYS A 75 -21.45 -29.37 8.76
C LYS A 75 -20.10 -29.87 9.26
N ARG A 76 -19.01 -29.43 8.61
CA ARG A 76 -17.65 -29.63 9.13
C ARG A 76 -17.63 -29.15 10.59
N PRO A 77 -17.00 -29.87 11.53
CA PRO A 77 -16.89 -29.40 12.90
C PRO A 77 -16.26 -28.00 12.88
N ARG A 78 -16.99 -27.02 13.40
CA ARG A 78 -16.46 -25.68 13.60
C ARG A 78 -15.32 -25.83 14.59
N LEU A 79 -14.08 -25.58 14.14
CA LEU A 79 -12.96 -25.36 15.04
C LEU A 79 -13.40 -24.35 16.10
N PRO A 80 -13.08 -24.57 17.39
CA PRO A 80 -13.48 -23.64 18.44
C PRO A 80 -13.00 -22.24 18.04
N LEU A 81 -13.91 -21.28 18.10
CA LEU A 81 -13.63 -19.87 17.87
C LEU A 81 -12.61 -19.45 18.94
N VAL A 82 -11.33 -19.52 18.61
CA VAL A 82 -10.25 -19.06 19.49
C VAL A 82 -10.54 -17.60 19.75
N ARG A 83 -10.94 -17.27 20.99
CA ARG A 83 -11.11 -15.88 21.38
C ARG A 83 -9.76 -15.18 21.15
N PRO A 84 -9.72 -14.09 20.38
CA PRO A 84 -8.49 -13.33 20.21
C PRO A 84 -7.97 -12.97 21.60
N LEU A 85 -6.68 -13.20 21.85
CA LEU A 85 -6.05 -12.69 23.06
C LEU A 85 -6.34 -11.18 23.14
N PRO A 86 -6.66 -10.65 24.34
CA PRO A 86 -6.80 -9.22 24.51
C PRO A 86 -5.54 -8.51 24.02
N ASN A 87 -5.72 -7.35 23.40
CA ASN A 87 -4.60 -6.56 22.94
C ASN A 87 -3.70 -6.21 24.14
N PRO A 88 -2.37 -6.11 23.93
CA PRO A 88 -1.50 -5.52 24.93
C PRO A 88 -2.02 -4.15 25.35
N GLU A 89 -1.80 -3.78 26.60
CA GLU A 89 -2.09 -2.44 27.08
C GLU A 89 -1.21 -1.42 26.35
N GLU A 90 -1.78 -0.25 26.05
CA GLU A 90 -1.02 0.83 25.43
C GLU A 90 0.06 1.33 26.40
N PRO A 91 1.33 1.40 25.98
CA PRO A 91 2.40 1.85 26.87
C PRO A 91 2.22 3.32 27.28
N ALA A 92 2.23 3.61 28.59
CA ALA A 92 1.98 4.95 29.12
C ALA A 92 2.90 6.04 28.52
N PHE A 93 4.18 5.71 28.29
CA PHE A 93 5.15 6.64 27.70
C PHE A 93 4.80 7.08 26.27
N LEU A 94 3.93 6.33 25.57
CA LEU A 94 3.48 6.69 24.23
C LEU A 94 2.72 8.03 24.29
N ARG A 95 1.80 8.16 25.24
CA ARG A 95 0.99 9.36 25.46
C ARG A 95 1.82 10.50 26.05
N GLU A 96 2.71 10.19 26.97
CA GLU A 96 3.47 11.18 27.73
C GLU A 96 4.65 11.76 26.95
N HIS A 97 5.30 10.96 26.11
CA HIS A 97 6.56 11.33 25.45
C HIS A 97 6.50 11.24 23.93
N ILE A 98 5.94 10.18 23.35
CA ILE A 98 5.99 9.96 21.90
C ILE A 98 5.06 10.93 21.15
N LEU A 99 3.75 10.97 21.48
CA LEU A 99 2.81 11.86 20.77
C LEU A 99 3.19 13.34 20.89
N PRO A 100 3.53 13.88 22.09
CA PRO A 100 3.93 15.27 22.21
C PRO A 100 5.20 15.60 21.42
N ARG A 101 6.20 14.71 21.42
CA ARG A 101 7.44 14.90 20.65
C ARG A 101 7.22 14.88 19.14
N LEU A 102 6.17 14.20 18.68
CA LEU A 102 5.74 14.18 17.28
C LEU A 102 4.79 15.33 16.92
N GLY A 103 4.39 16.17 17.89
CA GLY A 103 3.39 17.23 17.68
C GLY A 103 1.98 16.70 17.43
N LEU A 104 1.68 15.48 17.91
CA LEU A 104 0.41 14.81 17.71
C LEU A 104 -0.53 15.02 18.90
N TRP A 105 -1.83 14.90 18.63
CA TRP A 105 -2.86 15.06 19.63
C TRP A 105 -2.80 13.96 20.70
N LYS A 106 -2.93 14.36 21.97
CA LYS A 106 -2.81 13.45 23.13
C LYS A 106 -3.83 12.30 23.15
N GLN A 107 -4.99 12.48 22.52
CA GLN A 107 -6.06 11.46 22.45
C GLN A 107 -6.10 10.72 21.10
N LEU A 108 -5.06 10.86 20.27
CA LEU A 108 -4.97 10.16 18.98
C LEU A 108 -5.14 8.65 19.16
N GLN A 109 -5.92 7.98 18.31
CA GLN A 109 -6.03 6.51 18.40
C GLN A 109 -4.70 5.84 18.04
N VAL A 110 -4.32 4.85 18.86
CA VAL A 110 -3.11 4.06 18.68
C VAL A 110 -3.53 2.60 18.62
N HIS A 111 -3.06 1.91 17.59
CA HIS A 111 -3.49 0.55 17.29
C HIS A 111 -2.34 -0.42 17.45
N PHE A 112 -2.51 -1.41 18.33
CA PHE A 112 -1.60 -2.55 18.37
C PHE A 112 -1.76 -3.37 17.10
N ILE A 113 -0.66 -3.60 16.38
CA ILE A 113 -0.63 -4.29 15.10
C ILE A 113 -0.19 -5.74 15.27
N HIS A 114 0.95 -5.98 15.91
CA HIS A 114 1.47 -7.34 16.10
C HIS A 114 2.68 -7.40 17.03
N THR A 115 2.91 -8.56 17.65
CA THR A 115 4.19 -8.91 18.31
C THR A 115 5.01 -9.79 17.38
N LYS A 116 6.27 -9.46 17.08
CA LYS A 116 7.15 -10.33 16.28
C LYS A 116 8.51 -10.50 16.93
N ARG A 117 9.22 -11.54 16.51
CA ARG A 117 10.67 -11.62 16.71
C ARG A 117 11.39 -10.88 15.60
N VAL A 118 12.38 -10.08 15.95
CA VAL A 118 13.33 -9.48 15.01
C VAL A 118 14.13 -10.60 14.36
N THR A 119 14.23 -10.57 13.04
CA THR A 119 14.99 -11.54 12.25
C THR A 119 16.24 -10.90 11.68
N ASP A 120 17.21 -11.71 11.26
CA ASP A 120 18.37 -11.28 10.48
C ASP A 120 17.97 -10.35 9.31
N THR A 121 16.89 -10.67 8.61
CA THR A 121 16.38 -9.90 7.47
C THR A 121 15.94 -8.48 7.82
N ASP A 122 15.59 -8.23 9.08
CA ASP A 122 15.24 -6.89 9.56
C ASP A 122 16.49 -6.04 9.88
N LEU A 123 17.63 -6.68 10.14
CA LEU A 123 18.88 -6.02 10.53
C LEU A 123 19.92 -5.99 9.40
N GLU A 124 19.69 -6.75 8.33
CA GLU A 124 20.61 -6.91 7.21
C GLU A 124 20.67 -5.66 6.31
N ALA A 125 21.87 -5.09 6.18
CA ALA A 125 22.10 -3.86 5.41
C ALA A 125 21.89 -4.05 3.91
N HIS A 126 21.95 -5.28 3.40
CA HIS A 126 21.60 -5.53 2.01
C HIS A 126 20.08 -5.46 1.78
N GLN A 127 19.28 -5.85 2.77
CA GLN A 127 17.82 -5.92 2.63
C GLN A 127 17.14 -4.58 2.96
N ASN A 128 17.70 -3.79 3.89
CA ASN A 128 17.26 -2.43 4.24
C ASN A 128 15.74 -2.33 4.48
N ARG A 129 15.19 -3.29 5.21
CA ARG A 129 13.74 -3.43 5.34
C ARG A 129 13.33 -3.93 6.72
N PHE A 130 12.15 -3.52 7.15
CA PHE A 130 11.45 -4.10 8.29
C PHE A 130 10.18 -4.79 7.82
N ARG A 131 9.99 -6.06 8.20
CA ARG A 131 8.79 -6.82 7.81
C ARG A 131 7.69 -6.71 8.86
N ILE A 132 6.51 -6.24 8.44
CA ILE A 132 5.30 -6.30 9.26
C ILE A 132 4.66 -7.69 9.06
N PRO A 133 4.30 -8.41 10.14
CA PRO A 133 3.60 -9.68 10.03
C PRO A 133 2.29 -9.55 9.24
N THR A 134 2.06 -10.48 8.31
CA THR A 134 0.91 -10.44 7.38
C THR A 134 -0.41 -10.37 8.13
N GLU A 135 -0.56 -11.13 9.22
CA GLU A 135 -1.78 -11.12 10.04
C GLU A 135 -2.06 -9.73 10.62
N GLY A 136 -1.06 -9.11 11.25
CA GLY A 136 -1.19 -7.75 11.79
C GLY A 136 -1.45 -6.70 10.70
N ALA A 137 -0.78 -6.85 9.55
CA ALA A 137 -0.98 -5.96 8.42
C ALA A 137 -2.43 -6.02 7.89
N VAL A 138 -2.99 -7.21 7.71
CA VAL A 138 -4.33 -7.39 7.14
C VAL A 138 -5.44 -7.07 8.16
N GLN A 139 -5.32 -7.59 9.38
CA GLN A 139 -6.39 -7.48 10.37
C GLN A 139 -6.42 -6.13 11.08
N ARG A 140 -5.28 -5.43 11.18
CA ARG A 140 -5.15 -4.29 12.10
C ARG A 140 -4.55 -3.03 11.48
N LEU A 141 -3.60 -3.17 10.56
CA LEU A 141 -3.04 -2.02 9.86
C LEU A 141 -3.95 -1.56 8.71
N ARG A 142 -4.49 -2.51 7.94
CA ARG A 142 -5.41 -2.21 6.82
C ARG A 142 -6.64 -1.39 7.23
N PRO A 143 -7.35 -1.70 8.34
CA PRO A 143 -8.55 -0.97 8.70
C PRO A 143 -8.34 0.50 9.13
N ILE A 144 -7.11 0.90 9.47
CA ILE A 144 -6.82 2.28 9.92
C ILE A 144 -6.41 3.21 8.76
N MET A 145 -6.22 2.65 7.56
CA MET A 145 -5.79 3.36 6.36
C MET A 145 -6.99 3.71 5.45
N THR A 146 -6.88 4.82 4.72
CA THR A 146 -7.85 5.19 3.68
C THR A 146 -7.64 4.35 2.42
N THR A 147 -8.61 4.34 1.51
CA THR A 147 -8.50 3.65 0.22
C THR A 147 -7.27 4.07 -0.57
N GLU A 148 -6.95 5.37 -0.61
CA GLU A 148 -5.77 5.91 -1.29
C GLU A 148 -4.46 5.44 -0.66
N GLU A 149 -4.41 5.36 0.67
CA GLU A 149 -3.25 4.85 1.39
C GLU A 149 -3.07 3.35 1.21
N LEU A 150 -4.18 2.62 1.20
CA LEU A 150 -4.20 1.19 0.90
C LEU A 150 -3.70 0.91 -0.50
N ASP A 151 -4.12 1.71 -1.48
CA ASP A 151 -3.63 1.61 -2.85
C ASP A 151 -2.13 1.91 -2.92
N ALA A 152 -1.69 3.04 -2.34
CA ALA A 152 -0.28 3.42 -2.28
C ALA A 152 0.60 2.35 -1.59
N ALA A 153 0.08 1.65 -0.59
CA ALA A 153 0.76 0.57 0.12
C ALA A 153 0.65 -0.81 -0.56
N ASN A 154 -0.05 -0.93 -1.70
CA ASN A 154 -0.41 -2.20 -2.34
C ASN A 154 -1.18 -3.15 -1.40
N LEU A 155 -2.04 -2.61 -0.53
CA LEU A 155 -2.82 -3.32 0.48
C LEU A 155 -4.34 -3.31 0.21
N LEU A 156 -4.79 -2.70 -0.89
CA LEU A 156 -6.21 -2.56 -1.21
C LEU A 156 -6.91 -3.91 -1.43
N HIS A 157 -6.26 -4.84 -2.14
CA HIS A 157 -6.81 -6.16 -2.44
C HIS A 157 -6.24 -7.25 -1.54
N ASP A 158 -7.07 -8.22 -1.17
CA ASP A 158 -6.63 -9.41 -0.46
C ASP A 158 -5.73 -10.25 -1.38
N PRO A 159 -4.51 -10.66 -0.95
CA PRO A 159 -3.65 -11.49 -1.79
C PRO A 159 -4.31 -12.81 -2.22
N ALA A 160 -5.21 -13.38 -1.41
CA ALA A 160 -5.91 -14.61 -1.76
C ALA A 160 -6.88 -14.42 -2.94
N ALA A 161 -7.47 -13.22 -3.07
CA ALA A 161 -8.37 -12.90 -4.17
C ALA A 161 -7.61 -12.56 -5.47
N VAL A 162 -6.45 -11.91 -5.35
CA VAL A 162 -5.62 -11.54 -6.51
C VAL A 162 -4.90 -12.75 -7.09
N ALA A 163 -4.39 -13.66 -6.26
CA ALA A 163 -3.71 -14.87 -6.72
C ALA A 163 -4.62 -15.75 -7.60
N SER A 164 -5.93 -15.81 -7.31
CA SER A 164 -6.89 -16.54 -8.15
C SER A 164 -7.12 -15.89 -9.51
N LEU A 165 -7.13 -14.56 -9.59
CA LEU A 165 -7.29 -13.84 -10.86
C LEU A 165 -5.99 -13.86 -11.68
N GLU A 166 -4.84 -13.77 -11.02
CA GLU A 166 -3.54 -13.87 -11.67
C GLU A 166 -3.27 -15.29 -12.18
N SER A 167 -3.69 -16.34 -11.46
CA SER A 167 -3.59 -17.72 -11.98
C SER A 167 -4.48 -17.95 -13.21
N GLU A 168 -5.69 -17.38 -13.23
CA GLU A 168 -6.59 -17.46 -14.39
C GLU A 168 -6.00 -16.71 -15.60
N THR A 169 -5.34 -15.57 -15.38
CA THR A 169 -4.69 -14.79 -16.45
C THR A 169 -3.38 -15.43 -16.94
N GLU A 170 -2.59 -16.02 -16.03
CA GLU A 170 -1.36 -16.73 -16.37
C GLU A 170 -1.66 -18.05 -17.12
N GLU A 171 -2.76 -18.74 -16.81
CA GLU A 171 -3.23 -19.91 -17.57
C GLU A 171 -3.62 -19.52 -19.02
N GLU A 172 -4.30 -18.38 -19.21
CA GLU A 172 -4.64 -17.86 -20.55
C GLU A 172 -3.39 -17.38 -21.33
N GLU A 173 -2.41 -16.78 -20.67
CA GLU A 173 -1.14 -16.37 -21.29
C GLU A 173 -0.23 -17.57 -21.62
N GLU A 174 -0.20 -18.61 -20.76
CA GLU A 174 0.56 -19.84 -21.01
C GLU A 174 -0.08 -20.69 -22.12
N GLU A 175 -1.41 -20.74 -22.24
CA GLU A 175 -2.09 -21.35 -23.39
C GLU A 175 -1.80 -20.59 -24.69
N GLY A 176 -1.78 -19.25 -24.65
CA GLY A 176 -1.41 -18.41 -25.80
C GLY A 176 0.06 -18.56 -26.23
N GLU A 177 1.00 -18.70 -25.28
CA GLU A 177 2.42 -18.94 -25.58
C GLU A 177 2.70 -20.38 -26.03
N GLN A 178 1.96 -21.39 -25.54
CA GLN A 178 2.07 -22.77 -25.99
C GLN A 178 1.59 -22.95 -27.44
N LEU A 179 0.49 -22.29 -27.82
CA LEU A 179 0.02 -22.24 -29.21
C LEU A 179 1.00 -21.52 -30.15
N ALA A 180 1.71 -20.51 -29.66
CA ALA A 180 2.76 -19.82 -30.42
C ALA A 180 4.09 -20.59 -30.50
N ALA A 181 4.37 -21.47 -29.53
CA ALA A 181 5.60 -22.25 -29.46
C ALA A 181 5.63 -23.46 -30.43
N GLU A 182 4.48 -23.98 -30.86
CA GLU A 182 4.41 -25.07 -31.84
C GLU A 182 4.88 -24.68 -33.25
N GLN A 183 4.96 -23.39 -33.59
CA GLN A 183 5.38 -22.93 -34.93
C GLN A 183 6.83 -22.42 -35.03
N GLY A 184 7.67 -22.59 -33.99
CA GLY A 184 8.94 -21.86 -33.91
C GLY A 184 10.13 -22.59 -33.28
N GLN A 185 10.45 -23.82 -33.69
CA GLN A 185 11.71 -24.45 -33.27
C GLN A 185 12.93 -23.77 -33.90
N ARG A 186 13.62 -22.91 -33.13
CA ARG A 186 15.10 -22.80 -33.21
C ARG A 186 15.71 -22.23 -31.92
N LYS A 187 16.34 -23.14 -31.18
CA LYS A 187 17.11 -22.92 -29.95
C LYS A 187 18.10 -21.74 -30.08
N ARG A 188 17.85 -20.66 -29.34
CA ARG A 188 18.90 -19.75 -28.85
C ARG A 188 18.78 -19.69 -27.33
N LYS A 189 19.82 -20.15 -26.61
CA LYS A 189 19.98 -19.96 -25.17
C LYS A 189 19.96 -18.45 -24.87
N ARG A 190 18.77 -17.90 -24.64
CA ARG A 190 18.60 -16.54 -24.13
C ARG A 190 19.04 -16.58 -22.68
N LYS A 191 20.20 -15.98 -22.38
CA LYS A 191 20.58 -15.62 -21.00
C LYS A 191 19.40 -14.85 -20.43
N ARG A 192 18.65 -15.45 -19.48
CA ARG A 192 17.59 -14.79 -18.72
C ARG A 192 18.20 -13.52 -18.14
N LYS A 193 17.84 -12.36 -18.71
CA LYS A 193 18.18 -11.07 -18.13
C LYS A 193 17.57 -11.08 -16.73
N LYS A 194 18.39 -10.90 -15.69
CA LYS A 194 17.88 -10.74 -14.32
C LYS A 194 16.78 -9.69 -14.38
N ARG A 195 15.53 -10.08 -14.07
CA ARG A 195 14.39 -9.17 -13.98
C ARG A 195 14.82 -8.07 -13.00
N LYS A 196 15.04 -6.85 -13.51
CA LYS A 196 15.26 -5.69 -12.64
C LYS A 196 14.00 -5.55 -11.80
N GLY A 197 14.16 -5.50 -10.47
CA GLY A 197 13.03 -5.37 -9.56
C GLY A 197 12.14 -4.19 -9.96
N LYS A 198 10.83 -4.40 -9.95
CA LYS A 198 9.83 -3.35 -10.19
C LYS A 198 10.05 -2.26 -9.14
N VAL A 199 10.00 -0.99 -9.54
CA VAL A 199 10.01 0.13 -8.57
C VAL A 199 8.67 0.06 -7.86
N HIS A 200 8.65 -0.59 -6.70
CA HIS A 200 7.47 -0.63 -5.85
C HIS A 200 7.31 0.75 -5.24
N GLY A 201 6.27 1.48 -5.66
CA GLY A 201 5.75 2.62 -4.89
C GLY A 201 5.40 2.19 -3.46
N GLY A 202 5.08 3.16 -2.60
CA GLY A 202 4.72 2.87 -1.23
C GLY A 202 4.10 4.06 -0.53
N LEU A 203 3.33 3.78 0.51
CA LEU A 203 2.80 4.79 1.42
C LEU A 203 3.96 5.38 2.25
N PRO A 204 4.15 6.71 2.29
CA PRO A 204 5.13 7.33 3.17
C PRO A 204 4.81 7.06 4.65
N VAL A 205 5.80 6.54 5.36
CA VAL A 205 5.70 6.21 6.80
C VAL A 205 6.95 6.66 7.54
N ARG A 206 6.85 6.75 8.87
CA ARG A 206 8.01 6.95 9.75
C ARG A 206 8.03 5.88 10.84
N LEU A 207 9.19 5.27 11.04
CA LEU A 207 9.42 4.39 12.17
C LEU A 207 9.74 5.21 13.40
N VAL A 208 9.27 4.75 14.56
CA VAL A 208 9.50 5.37 15.86
C VAL A 208 10.01 4.29 16.81
N ASP A 209 11.02 4.64 17.59
CA ASP A 209 11.49 3.87 18.73
C ASP A 209 11.78 4.85 19.88
N LEU A 210 11.66 4.38 21.12
CA LEU A 210 11.82 5.23 22.30
C LEU A 210 13.26 5.78 22.41
N ALA A 211 14.27 4.95 22.12
CA ALA A 211 15.68 5.33 22.20
C ALA A 211 16.18 5.99 20.91
N ALA A 212 15.83 5.42 19.75
CA ALA A 212 16.31 5.90 18.45
C ALA A 212 15.59 7.16 17.97
N GLY A 213 14.43 7.46 18.54
CA GLY A 213 13.53 8.51 18.08
C GLY A 213 12.89 8.14 16.75
N VAL A 214 12.79 9.10 15.83
CA VAL A 214 12.04 8.95 14.58
C VAL A 214 13.00 8.73 13.41
N SER A 215 12.62 7.84 12.49
CA SER A 215 13.32 7.64 11.22
C SER A 215 13.09 8.81 10.25
N ASP A 216 13.88 8.82 9.17
CA ASP A 216 13.53 9.56 7.96
C ASP A 216 12.25 8.99 7.30
N SER A 217 11.77 9.62 6.24
CA SER A 217 10.61 9.13 5.48
C SER A 217 10.95 7.80 4.80
N LEU A 218 10.22 6.75 5.15
CA LEU A 218 10.32 5.42 4.55
C LEU A 218 9.04 5.11 3.79
N LEU A 219 9.04 4.00 3.05
CA LEU A 219 7.92 3.54 2.25
C LEU A 219 7.40 2.21 2.78
N LEU A 220 6.12 2.19 3.13
CA LEU A 220 5.36 0.98 3.42
C LEU A 220 4.76 0.45 2.11
N THR A 221 5.05 -0.81 1.79
CA THR A 221 4.51 -1.44 0.59
C THR A 221 4.43 -2.95 0.76
N ARG A 222 3.36 -3.57 0.28
CA ARG A 222 3.28 -5.01 0.11
C ARG A 222 3.98 -5.41 -1.17
N TRP A 223 4.91 -6.37 -1.07
CA TRP A 223 5.55 -6.94 -2.25
C TRP A 223 4.64 -7.98 -2.87
N THR A 224 4.46 -7.93 -4.19
CA THR A 224 3.63 -8.89 -4.93
C THR A 224 4.22 -10.29 -4.87
N SER A 225 5.55 -10.43 -4.99
CA SER A 225 6.21 -11.74 -5.09
C SER A 225 6.29 -12.54 -3.79
N SER A 226 6.26 -11.89 -2.62
CA SER A 226 6.37 -12.55 -1.31
C SER A 226 5.14 -12.34 -0.44
N HIS A 227 4.17 -11.55 -0.93
CA HIS A 227 3.01 -11.03 -0.20
C HIS A 227 3.36 -10.36 1.14
N GLY A 228 4.65 -10.03 1.36
CA GLY A 228 5.14 -9.45 2.60
C GLY A 228 4.93 -7.95 2.63
N THR A 229 4.32 -7.46 3.71
CA THR A 229 4.23 -6.03 3.99
C THR A 229 5.53 -5.55 4.60
N ILE A 230 6.18 -4.59 3.92
CA ILE A 230 7.54 -4.16 4.23
C ILE A 230 7.60 -2.65 4.35
N VAL A 231 8.33 -2.17 5.36
CA VAL A 231 8.80 -0.78 5.44
C VAL A 231 10.25 -0.74 4.96
N LYS A 232 10.56 0.09 3.97
CA LYS A 232 11.91 0.22 3.40
C LYS A 232 12.18 1.66 2.95
N GLY A 233 13.45 2.04 2.81
CA GLY A 233 13.81 3.34 2.25
C GLY A 233 15.19 3.83 2.66
N GLY A 234 15.61 4.94 2.05
CA GLY A 234 16.81 5.65 2.47
C GLY A 234 16.68 6.09 3.94
N GLY A 235 17.68 5.79 4.76
CA GLY A 235 17.67 6.09 6.19
C GLY A 235 17.22 4.95 7.11
N TYR A 236 16.71 3.83 6.57
CA TYR A 236 16.32 2.68 7.40
C TYR A 236 17.47 2.15 8.28
N MET A 237 18.66 1.95 7.72
CA MET A 237 19.80 1.46 8.52
C MET A 237 20.33 2.50 9.50
N ASN A 238 20.18 3.79 9.21
CA ASN A 238 20.53 4.83 10.17
C ASN A 238 19.57 4.80 11.36
N TYR A 239 18.29 4.49 11.12
CA TYR A 239 17.32 4.24 12.18
C TYR A 239 17.67 2.97 12.97
N VAL A 240 17.86 1.82 12.31
CA VAL A 240 18.16 0.54 12.98
C VAL A 240 19.42 0.62 13.84
N ARG A 241 20.50 1.27 13.37
CA ARG A 241 21.75 1.44 14.14
C ARG A 241 21.57 2.25 15.43
N ARG A 242 20.55 3.11 15.48
CA ARG A 242 20.20 3.87 16.70
C ARG A 242 19.26 3.10 17.61
N CYS A 243 18.61 2.06 17.11
CA CYS A 243 17.79 1.16 17.91
C CYS A 243 18.68 0.17 18.68
N SER A 244 18.17 -0.40 19.76
CA SER A 244 18.83 -1.45 20.54
C SER A 244 18.44 -2.87 20.10
N PHE A 245 17.84 -3.01 18.90
CA PHE A 245 17.35 -4.28 18.37
C PHE A 245 18.49 -5.23 18.02
N LYS A 246 18.33 -6.48 18.45
CA LYS A 246 19.16 -7.63 18.11
C LYS A 246 18.29 -8.71 17.50
N GLU A 247 18.92 -9.63 16.79
CA GLU A 247 18.22 -10.81 16.30
C GLU A 247 17.56 -11.56 17.46
N HIS A 248 16.35 -12.08 17.23
CA HIS A 248 15.49 -12.76 18.19
C HIS A 248 14.86 -11.91 19.29
N ASP A 249 15.17 -10.61 19.38
CA ASP A 249 14.43 -9.69 20.25
C ASP A 249 12.94 -9.73 19.91
N VAL A 250 12.09 -9.69 20.94
CA VAL A 250 10.64 -9.61 20.75
C VAL A 250 10.26 -8.14 20.71
N VAL A 251 9.56 -7.73 19.65
CA VAL A 251 9.09 -6.35 19.47
C VAL A 251 7.57 -6.30 19.29
N ASP A 252 6.94 -5.32 19.91
CA ASP A 252 5.57 -4.91 19.65
C ASP A 252 5.52 -3.81 18.61
N ILE A 253 4.60 -3.96 17.66
CA ILE A 253 4.37 -3.01 16.59
C ILE A 253 3.06 -2.31 16.88
N TRP A 254 3.12 -0.98 16.94
CA TRP A 254 1.97 -0.10 17.08
C TRP A 254 1.92 0.85 15.89
N ALA A 255 0.72 1.27 15.50
CA ALA A 255 0.54 2.24 14.42
C ALA A 255 -0.47 3.31 14.80
N PHE A 256 -0.21 4.54 14.35
CA PHE A 256 -1.08 5.68 14.56
C PHE A 256 -0.86 6.73 13.47
N LYS A 257 -1.94 7.42 13.11
CA LYS A 257 -1.93 8.49 12.12
C LYS A 257 -2.95 9.56 12.51
N GLN A 258 -2.50 10.81 12.60
CA GLN A 258 -3.40 11.94 12.81
C GLN A 258 -4.00 12.37 11.47
N ARG A 259 -5.32 12.37 11.40
CA ARG A 259 -6.06 12.90 10.25
C ARG A 259 -6.20 14.41 10.38
N GLU A 260 -6.26 15.08 9.23
CA GLU A 260 -6.61 16.49 9.22
C GLU A 260 -8.00 16.66 9.84
N PHE A 261 -8.11 17.59 10.78
CA PHE A 261 -9.38 17.96 11.37
C PHE A 261 -9.54 19.47 11.24
N ARG A 262 -10.65 19.88 10.60
CA ARG A 262 -11.00 21.28 10.42
C ARG A 262 -12.24 21.59 11.24
N LEU A 263 -12.18 22.67 12.01
CA LEU A 263 -13.32 23.24 12.71
C LEU A 263 -13.65 24.58 12.05
N MET A 264 -14.85 24.71 11.49
CA MET A 264 -15.30 25.92 10.79
C MET A 264 -14.34 26.39 9.67
N GLY A 265 -13.74 25.45 8.94
CA GLY A 265 -12.81 25.73 7.85
C GLY A 265 -11.36 26.00 8.30
N THR A 266 -11.10 26.17 9.59
CA THR A 266 -9.75 26.33 10.15
C THR A 266 -9.16 24.97 10.51
N PRO A 267 -7.93 24.63 10.07
CA PRO A 267 -7.27 23.39 10.48
C PRO A 267 -6.92 23.46 11.97
N VAL A 268 -7.48 22.53 12.74
CA VAL A 268 -7.13 22.30 14.16
C VAL A 268 -5.98 21.32 14.25
N PHE A 269 -6.01 20.28 13.43
CA PHE A 269 -4.94 19.30 13.30
C PHE A 269 -4.56 19.15 11.83
N HIS A 270 -3.27 19.14 11.54
CA HIS A 270 -2.76 18.77 10.23
C HIS A 270 -2.63 17.26 10.11
N GLU A 271 -2.74 16.77 8.88
CA GLU A 271 -2.51 15.37 8.57
C GLU A 271 -1.03 15.01 8.81
N SER A 272 -0.81 13.90 9.50
CA SER A 272 0.52 13.35 9.73
C SER A 272 0.84 12.21 8.77
N PRO A 273 2.13 11.82 8.58
CA PRO A 273 2.43 10.52 8.02
C PRO A 273 1.88 9.41 8.93
N LEU A 274 1.81 8.19 8.42
CA LEU A 274 1.57 7.01 9.25
C LEU A 274 2.85 6.71 10.05
N TYR A 275 2.72 6.70 11.37
CA TYR A 275 3.81 6.32 12.26
C TYR A 275 3.67 4.85 12.63
N ILE A 276 4.80 4.15 12.63
CA ILE A 276 4.91 2.77 13.11
C ILE A 276 5.91 2.77 14.26
N LEU A 277 5.41 2.58 15.47
CA LEU A 277 6.22 2.48 16.67
C LEU A 277 6.62 1.01 16.88
N ILE A 278 7.92 0.78 17.00
CA ILE A 278 8.50 -0.54 17.25
C ILE A 278 9.07 -0.50 18.66
N LEU A 279 8.48 -1.30 19.55
CA LEU A 279 8.88 -1.36 20.96
C LEU A 279 9.51 -2.69 21.25
N LYS A 280 10.76 -2.68 21.70
CA LYS A 280 11.36 -3.86 22.30
C LYS A 280 10.63 -4.20 23.59
N ARG A 281 10.20 -5.46 23.73
CA ARG A 281 9.77 -5.98 25.03
C ARG A 281 11.02 -6.24 25.85
N ASP A 282 11.03 -5.72 27.07
CA ASP A 282 12.03 -6.12 28.06
C ASP A 282 11.81 -7.61 28.36
N GLY A 283 12.90 -8.38 28.24
CA GLY A 283 12.91 -9.83 28.50
C GLY A 283 13.06 -10.14 29.98
#